data_AF-A0A538Q175-F1
#
_entry.id   AF-A0A538Q175-F1
#
_cell.length_a   1.000
_cell.length_b   1.000
_cell.length_c   1.000
_cell.angle_alpha   90.00
_cell.angle_beta   90.00
_cell.angle_gamma   90.00
#
_symmetry.space_group_name_H-M   'P 1'
#
loop_
_entity.id
_entity.type
_entity.pdbx_description
1 polymer ?
#
loop_
_entity_poly.entity_id
_entity_poly.type
_entity_poly.pdbx_seq_one_letter_code
_entity_poly.pdbx_strand_id
1 'polypeptide(L)'
;MGIAETLRAIAFLSPFKDPPVRGNADDTSLEDLSGWATALTHVKRDGSAKWFHGSTDDYRATKLVAVTRSTSRVTFDVPDAFATMDEALAWIEPLPFEVCSLGTIFPDEWVKMDIDTFGFGQGHYAHGWGCAFRGRGHDRLVSRRWLEFGPWRIIRRPGDLTLMQFHELDVDAATAARQARPGHKRMGIAPSGGYLQVPYAYAKNVEGLYVAERRTLEIVVPPGGKVEQVHMRDACALRYHHRLARPADKPIDQVTYVFLDEADARSHLHELWLRELEVWVADGEGKRRIDLAYQAVPLQPEWAANLEPHPTM
;
A
#
# COMPACT_ATOMS: atom_id res chain seq x y z
N MET A 1 -7.50 -9.89 -10.23
CA MET A 1 -7.92 -11.01 -9.36
C MET A 1 -9.42 -10.90 -9.08
N GLY A 2 -10.16 -12.00 -8.96
CA GLY A 2 -11.63 -11.96 -8.95
C GLY A 2 -12.25 -12.04 -7.55
N ILE A 3 -13.24 -11.18 -7.27
CA ILE A 3 -14.06 -11.18 -6.04
C ILE A 3 -14.51 -12.61 -5.64
N ALA A 4 -14.90 -13.44 -6.61
CA ALA A 4 -15.37 -14.80 -6.36
C ALA A 4 -14.31 -15.71 -5.72
N GLU A 5 -13.05 -15.58 -6.14
CA GLU A 5 -11.95 -16.37 -5.59
C GLU A 5 -11.65 -15.97 -4.15
N THR A 6 -11.58 -14.66 -3.90
CA THR A 6 -11.37 -14.09 -2.56
C THR A 6 -12.49 -14.48 -1.60
N LEU A 7 -13.75 -14.39 -2.01
CA LEU A 7 -14.89 -14.79 -1.17
C LEU A 7 -14.89 -16.27 -0.83
N ARG A 8 -14.55 -17.15 -1.80
CA ARG A 8 -14.38 -18.58 -1.52
C ARG A 8 -13.29 -18.82 -0.49
N ALA A 9 -12.13 -18.17 -0.64
CA ALA A 9 -11.04 -18.31 0.31
C ALA A 9 -11.43 -17.81 1.72
N ILE A 10 -12.14 -16.69 1.82
CA ILE A 10 -12.65 -16.16 3.10
C ILE A 10 -13.62 -17.14 3.76
N ALA A 11 -14.49 -17.80 2.99
CA ALA A 11 -15.44 -18.78 3.53
C ALA A 11 -14.77 -20.03 4.14
N PHE A 12 -13.49 -20.28 3.84
CA PHE A 12 -12.71 -21.36 4.45
C PHE A 12 -11.95 -20.94 5.72
N LEU A 13 -11.86 -19.64 6.01
CA LEU A 13 -11.28 -19.16 7.26
C LEU A 13 -12.12 -19.64 8.45
N SER A 14 -11.52 -19.73 9.64
CA SER A 14 -12.20 -20.27 10.84
C SER A 14 -13.35 -19.38 11.37
N PRO A 15 -13.20 -18.04 11.48
CA PRO A 15 -14.37 -17.15 11.48
C PRO A 15 -15.09 -17.39 10.13
N PHE A 16 -16.36 -17.15 9.88
CA PHE A 16 -16.99 -17.35 8.55
C PHE A 16 -17.24 -18.80 8.06
N LYS A 17 -16.78 -19.87 8.73
CA LYS A 17 -17.21 -21.25 8.37
C LYS A 17 -18.71 -21.46 8.51
N ASP A 18 -19.27 -20.96 9.61
CA ASP A 18 -20.71 -21.03 9.86
C ASP A 18 -21.44 -19.97 9.02
N PRO A 19 -22.72 -20.17 8.65
CA PRO A 19 -23.50 -19.15 7.98
C PRO A 19 -23.61 -17.85 8.78
N PRO A 20 -23.66 -16.67 8.13
CA PRO A 20 -23.95 -15.41 8.79
C PRO A 20 -25.37 -15.40 9.37
N VAL A 21 -25.64 -14.50 10.31
CA VAL A 21 -26.98 -14.26 10.87
C VAL A 21 -27.82 -13.30 10.02
N ARG A 22 -27.16 -12.48 9.20
CA ARG A 22 -27.80 -11.56 8.25
C ARG A 22 -26.92 -11.42 7.00
N GLY A 23 -27.54 -11.16 5.86
CA GLY A 23 -26.80 -10.82 4.65
C GLY A 23 -27.66 -10.01 3.69
N ASN A 24 -27.01 -9.20 2.86
CA ASN A 24 -27.66 -8.42 1.82
C ASN A 24 -26.83 -8.43 0.53
N ALA A 25 -27.53 -8.36 -0.60
CA ALA A 25 -26.99 -8.20 -1.94
C ALA A 25 -27.80 -7.11 -2.65
N ASP A 26 -27.15 -6.02 -3.08
CA ASP A 26 -27.79 -4.90 -3.78
C ASP A 26 -29.07 -4.39 -3.08
N ASP A 27 -28.95 -4.05 -1.79
CA ASP A 27 -30.07 -3.62 -0.90
C ASP A 27 -31.17 -4.67 -0.64
N THR A 28 -30.99 -5.92 -1.08
CA THR A 28 -31.95 -7.01 -0.85
C THR A 28 -31.41 -8.00 0.17
N SER A 29 -32.20 -8.34 1.19
CA SER A 29 -31.84 -9.37 2.17
C SER A 29 -31.67 -10.73 1.51
N LEU A 30 -30.65 -11.49 1.93
CA LEU A 30 -30.45 -12.86 1.48
C LEU A 30 -31.39 -13.82 2.22
N GLU A 31 -32.11 -14.65 1.47
CA GLU A 31 -32.99 -15.68 2.04
C GLU A 31 -32.20 -16.93 2.46
N ASP A 32 -31.22 -17.34 1.65
CA ASP A 32 -30.29 -18.42 1.97
C ASP A 32 -28.93 -17.86 2.40
N LEU A 33 -28.66 -17.94 3.70
CA LEU A 33 -27.41 -17.50 4.31
C LEU A 33 -26.29 -18.55 4.19
N SER A 34 -26.61 -19.83 3.93
CA SER A 34 -25.59 -20.87 3.74
C SER A 34 -24.80 -20.67 2.44
N GLY A 35 -25.45 -20.11 1.42
CA GLY A 35 -24.86 -19.73 0.13
C GLY A 35 -24.28 -18.31 0.07
N TRP A 36 -24.03 -17.64 1.21
CA TRP A 36 -23.67 -16.22 1.25
C TRP A 36 -22.50 -15.84 0.34
N ALA A 37 -21.43 -16.64 0.30
CA ALA A 37 -20.25 -16.34 -0.50
C ALA A 37 -20.59 -16.32 -2.00
N THR A 38 -21.36 -17.31 -2.46
CA THR A 38 -21.88 -17.39 -3.83
C THR A 38 -22.78 -16.20 -4.15
N ALA A 39 -23.72 -15.86 -3.26
CA ALA A 39 -24.61 -14.71 -3.46
C ALA A 39 -23.83 -13.40 -3.61
N LEU A 40 -22.80 -13.19 -2.77
CA LEU A 40 -21.93 -12.01 -2.86
C LEU A 40 -21.08 -11.99 -4.15
N THR A 41 -20.84 -13.12 -4.81
CA THR A 41 -20.20 -13.14 -6.13
C THR A 41 -21.07 -12.62 -7.26
N HIS A 42 -22.35 -12.33 -7.02
CA HIS A 42 -23.32 -11.89 -8.03
C HIS A 42 -23.85 -10.47 -7.82
N VAL A 43 -23.46 -9.79 -6.75
CA VAL A 43 -23.87 -8.39 -6.49
C VAL A 43 -23.44 -7.48 -7.65
N LYS A 44 -24.26 -6.47 -7.94
CA LYS A 44 -24.01 -5.45 -8.97
C LYS A 44 -23.27 -4.24 -8.41
N ARG A 45 -23.57 -3.85 -7.18
CA ARG A 45 -22.99 -2.68 -6.49
C ARG A 45 -22.23 -3.12 -5.24
N ASP A 46 -22.94 -3.67 -4.28
CA ASP A 46 -22.44 -3.99 -2.96
C ASP A 46 -23.23 -5.11 -2.31
N GLY A 47 -22.62 -5.73 -1.31
CA GLY A 47 -23.29 -6.71 -0.48
C GLY A 47 -22.48 -7.01 0.76
N SER A 48 -23.14 -7.60 1.76
CA SER A 48 -22.48 -7.98 2.99
C SER A 48 -23.06 -9.24 3.62
N ALA A 49 -22.25 -9.90 4.44
CA ALA A 49 -22.60 -11.03 5.30
C ALA A 49 -22.14 -10.72 6.73
N LYS A 50 -23.04 -10.82 7.70
CA LYS A 50 -22.85 -10.37 9.09
C LYS A 50 -23.09 -11.51 10.07
N TRP A 51 -22.17 -11.73 11.00
CA TRP A 51 -22.25 -12.72 12.09
C TRP A 51 -22.62 -12.10 13.44
N PHE A 52 -23.23 -10.92 13.41
CA PHE A 52 -23.65 -10.19 14.60
C PHE A 52 -25.00 -9.50 14.36
N HIS A 53 -25.73 -9.28 15.45
CA HIS A 53 -27.03 -8.60 15.42
C HIS A 53 -26.96 -7.09 15.69
N GLY A 54 -25.83 -6.62 16.24
CA GLY A 54 -25.59 -5.23 16.62
C GLY A 54 -25.35 -4.26 15.46
N SER A 55 -24.95 -3.03 15.78
CA SER A 55 -24.54 -2.02 14.79
C SER A 55 -23.13 -2.30 14.28
N THR A 56 -22.85 -1.94 13.03
CA THR A 56 -21.48 -1.90 12.49
C THR A 56 -20.58 -0.89 13.20
N ASP A 57 -21.17 0.00 14.00
CA ASP A 57 -20.42 0.96 14.82
C ASP A 57 -19.78 0.29 16.04
N ASP A 58 -20.21 -0.92 16.41
CA ASP A 58 -19.60 -1.72 17.47
C ASP A 58 -18.59 -2.71 16.87
N TYR A 59 -17.40 -2.19 16.55
CA TYR A 59 -16.34 -2.98 15.92
C TYR A 59 -15.89 -4.18 16.77
N ARG A 60 -16.05 -4.12 18.11
CA ARG A 60 -15.70 -5.20 19.05
C ARG A 60 -16.63 -6.41 18.95
N ALA A 61 -17.79 -6.26 18.31
CA ALA A 61 -18.70 -7.35 18.00
C ALA A 61 -18.81 -7.62 16.48
N THR A 62 -18.13 -6.81 15.65
CA THR A 62 -18.32 -6.84 14.20
C THR A 62 -17.51 -7.96 13.56
N LYS A 63 -18.22 -9.04 13.23
CA LYS A 63 -17.75 -10.06 12.29
C LYS A 63 -18.51 -9.92 10.97
N LEU A 64 -17.84 -9.38 9.97
CA LEU A 64 -18.43 -8.89 8.72
C LEU A 64 -17.59 -9.35 7.53
N VAL A 65 -18.26 -9.67 6.42
CA VAL A 65 -17.64 -9.68 5.09
C VAL A 65 -18.45 -8.73 4.22
N ALA A 66 -17.77 -7.85 3.49
CA ALA A 66 -18.41 -6.90 2.58
C ALA A 66 -17.70 -6.88 1.23
N VAL A 67 -18.49 -6.63 0.19
CA VAL A 67 -18.03 -6.54 -1.20
C VAL A 67 -18.43 -5.21 -1.78
N THR A 68 -17.54 -4.59 -2.54
CA THR A 68 -17.82 -3.38 -3.30
C THR A 68 -17.32 -3.56 -4.73
N ARG A 69 -18.26 -3.60 -5.70
CA ARG A 69 -17.97 -3.93 -7.09
C ARG A 69 -17.19 -2.87 -7.84
N SER A 70 -17.54 -1.61 -7.64
CA SER A 70 -16.91 -0.47 -8.31
C SER A 70 -15.39 -0.43 -8.10
N THR A 71 -14.91 -0.95 -6.98
CA THR A 71 -13.49 -1.02 -6.62
C THR A 71 -12.92 -2.43 -6.61
N SER A 72 -13.70 -3.44 -7.02
CA SER A 72 -13.34 -4.87 -6.91
C SER A 72 -12.83 -5.28 -5.52
N ARG A 73 -13.37 -4.65 -4.47
CA ARG A 73 -12.90 -4.78 -3.09
C ARG A 73 -13.68 -5.84 -2.35
N VAL A 74 -12.98 -6.61 -1.54
CA VAL A 74 -13.54 -7.48 -0.50
C VAL A 74 -12.91 -7.06 0.82
N THR A 75 -13.73 -6.74 1.81
CA THR A 75 -13.30 -6.45 3.18
C THR A 75 -13.84 -7.53 4.09
N PHE A 76 -13.09 -7.88 5.12
CA PHE A 76 -13.63 -8.65 6.22
C PHE A 76 -13.10 -8.08 7.53
N ASP A 77 -13.98 -8.11 8.54
CA ASP A 77 -13.72 -7.64 9.88
C ASP A 77 -13.96 -8.81 10.83
N VAL A 78 -13.05 -8.98 11.77
CA VAL A 78 -13.14 -9.97 12.82
C VAL A 78 -12.70 -9.27 14.12
N PRO A 79 -13.48 -9.35 15.20
CA PRO A 79 -13.11 -8.74 16.47
C PRO A 79 -11.81 -9.33 17.01
N ASP A 80 -10.97 -8.48 17.58
CA ASP A 80 -9.68 -8.84 18.22
C ASP A 80 -8.75 -9.67 17.32
N ALA A 81 -9.03 -9.67 16.02
CA ALA A 81 -8.20 -10.27 15.00
C ALA A 81 -6.86 -9.57 14.91
N PHE A 82 -5.84 -10.33 14.55
CA PHE A 82 -4.49 -9.80 14.34
C PHE A 82 -3.80 -9.36 15.62
N ALA A 83 -4.20 -9.92 16.78
CA ALA A 83 -3.49 -9.70 18.05
C ALA A 83 -2.03 -10.20 17.98
N THR A 84 -1.75 -11.15 17.07
CA THR A 84 -0.39 -11.61 16.78
C THR A 84 -0.10 -11.63 15.27
N MET A 85 1.19 -11.60 14.93
CA MET A 85 1.64 -11.73 13.55
C MET A 85 1.26 -13.08 12.93
N ASP A 86 1.38 -14.17 13.68
CA ASP A 86 1.14 -15.52 13.16
C ASP A 86 -0.34 -15.75 12.85
N GLU A 87 -1.23 -15.24 13.70
CA GLU A 87 -2.67 -15.24 13.43
C GLU A 87 -3.00 -14.45 12.16
N ALA A 88 -2.37 -13.27 11.99
CA ALA A 88 -2.54 -12.47 10.79
C ALA A 88 -2.09 -13.21 9.53
N LEU A 89 -0.90 -13.81 9.57
CA LEU A 89 -0.35 -14.59 8.46
C LEU A 89 -1.25 -15.79 8.12
N ALA A 90 -1.74 -16.52 9.12
CA ALA A 90 -2.64 -17.66 8.91
C ALA A 90 -3.92 -17.28 8.15
N TRP A 91 -4.37 -16.03 8.28
CA TRP A 91 -5.58 -15.56 7.60
C TRP A 91 -5.31 -14.94 6.24
N ILE A 92 -4.20 -14.23 6.05
CA ILE A 92 -3.91 -13.55 4.77
C ILE A 92 -3.16 -14.46 3.78
N GLU A 93 -2.35 -15.42 4.25
CA GLU A 93 -1.59 -16.31 3.36
C GLU A 93 -2.46 -17.11 2.38
N PRO A 94 -3.64 -17.63 2.76
CA PRO A 94 -4.54 -18.33 1.85
C PRO A 94 -5.28 -17.40 0.87
N LEU A 95 -5.31 -16.10 1.14
CA LEU A 95 -6.16 -15.18 0.40
C LEU A 95 -5.51 -14.74 -0.91
N PRO A 96 -6.26 -14.79 -2.02
CA PRO A 96 -5.82 -14.20 -3.27
C PRO A 96 -6.12 -12.70 -3.18
N PHE A 97 -5.07 -11.91 -2.91
CA PHE A 97 -5.09 -10.44 -3.03
C PHE A 97 -3.86 -9.93 -3.78
N GLU A 98 -3.93 -8.69 -4.26
CA GLU A 98 -2.76 -7.92 -4.72
C GLU A 98 -2.26 -7.00 -3.60
N VAL A 99 -3.18 -6.29 -2.95
CA VAL A 99 -2.88 -5.34 -1.88
C VAL A 99 -3.85 -5.57 -0.73
N CYS A 100 -3.34 -5.57 0.51
CA CYS A 100 -4.11 -5.77 1.73
C CYS A 100 -3.74 -4.70 2.76
N SER A 101 -4.74 -3.99 3.29
CA SER A 101 -4.57 -3.08 4.43
C SER A 101 -4.99 -3.82 5.70
N LEU A 102 -4.18 -3.73 6.76
CA LEU A 102 -4.49 -4.32 8.05
C LEU A 102 -4.86 -3.18 9.01
N GLY A 103 -6.09 -3.21 9.53
CA GLY A 103 -6.66 -2.18 10.39
C GLY A 103 -5.93 -2.04 11.72
N THR A 104 -6.29 -1.01 12.49
CA THR A 104 -5.69 -0.79 13.83
C THR A 104 -6.29 -1.75 14.85
N ILE A 105 -5.46 -2.21 15.80
CA ILE A 105 -5.92 -2.95 16.99
C ILE A 105 -6.35 -2.00 18.14
N PHE A 106 -6.20 -0.69 17.97
CA PHE A 106 -6.58 0.37 18.93
C PHE A 106 -7.55 1.40 18.34
N PRO A 107 -8.69 0.98 17.75
CA PRO A 107 -9.56 1.90 17.00
C PRO A 107 -10.17 3.01 17.88
N ASP A 108 -10.59 2.74 19.11
CA ASP A 108 -11.16 3.78 19.99
C ASP A 108 -10.11 4.80 20.43
N GLU A 109 -8.94 4.31 20.82
CA GLU A 109 -7.84 5.14 21.32
C GLU A 109 -7.29 6.02 20.20
N TRP A 110 -7.07 5.45 19.01
CA TRP A 110 -6.53 6.21 17.88
C TRP A 110 -7.51 7.24 17.33
N VAL A 111 -8.82 6.96 17.36
CA VAL A 111 -9.84 7.96 17.05
C VAL A 111 -9.80 9.11 18.06
N LYS A 112 -9.71 8.83 19.36
CA LYS A 112 -9.62 9.87 20.41
C LYS A 112 -8.33 10.68 20.35
N MET A 113 -7.24 10.08 19.89
CA MET A 113 -5.93 10.72 19.74
C MET A 113 -5.80 11.56 18.46
N ASP A 114 -6.79 11.53 17.57
CA ASP A 114 -6.76 12.24 16.27
C ASP A 114 -5.48 11.93 15.47
N ILE A 115 -5.17 10.63 15.35
CA ILE A 115 -3.98 10.19 14.61
C ILE A 115 -4.22 10.39 13.11
N ASP A 116 -3.30 11.08 12.44
CA ASP A 116 -3.26 11.15 10.98
C ASP A 116 -3.16 9.73 10.39
N THR A 117 -4.27 9.22 9.87
CA THR A 117 -4.28 7.91 9.21
C THR A 117 -4.15 8.07 7.70
N PHE A 118 -3.15 7.41 7.13
CA PHE A 118 -3.00 7.27 5.68
C PHE A 118 -3.30 5.83 5.28
N GLY A 119 -3.78 5.60 4.07
CA GLY A 119 -4.04 4.25 3.57
C GLY A 119 -3.84 4.16 2.06
N PHE A 120 -4.36 3.09 1.48
CA PHE A 120 -4.37 2.89 0.03
C PHE A 120 -5.50 3.65 -0.69
N GLY A 121 -6.43 4.25 0.06
CA GLY A 121 -7.66 4.86 -0.46
C GLY A 121 -8.55 3.85 -1.21
N GLN A 122 -9.42 4.31 -2.11
CA GLN A 122 -10.46 3.45 -2.75
C GLN A 122 -11.30 2.67 -1.70
N GLY A 123 -11.51 3.31 -0.54
CA GLY A 123 -12.17 2.80 0.65
C GLY A 123 -11.55 1.53 1.26
N HIS A 124 -10.25 1.29 1.07
CA HIS A 124 -9.51 0.49 2.03
C HIS A 124 -9.55 1.16 3.40
N TYR A 125 -9.48 0.36 4.46
CA TYR A 125 -9.12 0.88 5.78
C TYR A 125 -7.81 1.65 5.70
N ALA A 126 -7.75 2.74 6.47
CA ALA A 126 -6.49 3.39 6.70
C ALA A 126 -5.51 2.40 7.36
N HIS A 127 -4.22 2.61 7.15
CA HIS A 127 -3.18 1.74 7.69
C HIS A 127 -3.30 1.69 9.21
N GLY A 128 -3.38 0.47 9.74
CA GLY A 128 -3.31 0.19 11.16
C GLY A 128 -1.93 -0.28 11.54
N TRP A 129 -1.83 -1.53 11.98
CA TRP A 129 -0.55 -2.09 12.39
C TRP A 129 0.32 -2.56 11.21
N GLY A 130 -0.27 -2.76 10.02
CA GLY A 130 0.48 -3.22 8.87
C GLY A 130 -0.26 -3.14 7.54
N CYS A 131 0.42 -3.63 6.50
CA CYS A 131 -0.17 -3.89 5.19
C CYS A 131 0.59 -5.02 4.49
N ALA A 132 0.03 -5.58 3.42
CA ALA A 132 0.70 -6.61 2.65
C ALA A 132 0.51 -6.42 1.14
N PHE A 133 1.51 -6.87 0.39
CA PHE A 133 1.55 -6.87 -1.07
C PHE A 133 1.79 -8.29 -1.56
N ARG A 134 1.14 -8.64 -2.68
CA ARG A 134 1.36 -9.92 -3.35
C ARG A 134 1.34 -9.79 -4.86
N GLY A 135 2.26 -10.47 -5.53
CA GLY A 135 2.31 -10.50 -6.99
C GLY A 135 2.35 -9.09 -7.59
N ARG A 136 1.38 -8.79 -8.46
CA ARG A 136 1.20 -7.49 -9.11
C ARG A 136 0.89 -6.34 -8.15
N GLY A 137 0.51 -6.61 -6.91
CA GLY A 137 0.36 -5.58 -5.89
C GLY A 137 1.65 -4.81 -5.63
N HIS A 138 2.79 -5.47 -5.76
CA HIS A 138 4.09 -4.81 -5.65
C HIS A 138 4.35 -3.79 -6.77
N ASP A 139 3.72 -3.95 -7.94
CA ASP A 139 3.82 -2.97 -9.03
C ASP A 139 3.08 -1.66 -8.68
N ARG A 140 2.28 -1.65 -7.61
CA ARG A 140 1.62 -0.44 -7.07
C ARG A 140 2.54 0.39 -6.20
N LEU A 141 3.82 0.05 -6.11
CA LEU A 141 4.81 0.84 -5.38
C LEU A 141 5.64 1.67 -6.35
N VAL A 142 6.12 2.83 -5.88
CA VAL A 142 7.03 3.69 -6.63
C VAL A 142 8.30 2.97 -7.09
N SER A 143 8.74 1.95 -6.34
CA SER A 143 9.81 1.03 -6.69
C SER A 143 9.82 -0.20 -5.78
N ARG A 144 10.65 -1.19 -6.10
CA ARG A 144 10.97 -2.30 -5.16
C ARG A 144 11.89 -1.85 -4.03
N ARG A 145 12.80 -0.90 -4.27
CA ARG A 145 13.65 -0.30 -3.23
C ARG A 145 12.81 0.32 -2.11
N TRP A 146 11.63 0.84 -2.44
CA TRP A 146 10.74 1.42 -1.44
C TRP A 146 10.51 0.46 -0.28
N LEU A 147 10.23 -0.82 -0.57
CA LEU A 147 9.97 -1.86 0.43
C LEU A 147 11.13 -2.03 1.41
N GLU A 148 12.38 -1.99 0.93
CA GLU A 148 13.57 -2.34 1.72
C GLU A 148 14.02 -1.22 2.68
N PHE A 149 13.70 0.03 2.36
CA PHE A 149 14.32 1.22 2.98
C PHE A 149 13.29 2.14 3.64
N GLY A 150 12.18 1.59 4.12
CA GLY A 150 11.17 2.36 4.83
C GLY A 150 11.16 2.12 6.34
N PRO A 151 10.42 2.97 7.08
CA PRO A 151 10.33 2.91 8.54
C PRO A 151 9.35 1.82 8.99
N TRP A 152 9.64 0.57 8.66
CA TRP A 152 8.81 -0.59 8.97
C TRP A 152 9.67 -1.84 9.07
N ARG A 153 9.08 -2.89 9.63
CA ARG A 153 9.63 -4.24 9.58
C ARG A 153 9.05 -4.98 8.39
N ILE A 154 9.89 -5.70 7.66
CA ILE A 154 9.52 -6.45 6.45
C ILE A 154 9.49 -7.93 6.77
N ILE A 155 8.42 -8.61 6.37
CA ILE A 155 8.24 -10.05 6.53
C ILE A 155 7.91 -10.63 5.15
N ARG A 156 8.80 -11.48 4.63
CA ARG A 156 8.59 -12.16 3.34
C ARG A 156 8.10 -13.57 3.56
N ARG A 157 7.13 -13.99 2.75
CA ARG A 157 6.49 -15.29 2.82
C ARG A 157 6.38 -15.91 1.41
N PRO A 158 6.17 -17.23 1.31
CA PRO A 158 5.97 -17.90 0.02
C PRO A 158 4.85 -17.28 -0.82
N GLY A 159 4.91 -17.47 -2.14
CA GLY A 159 3.89 -16.97 -3.07
C GLY A 159 4.00 -15.47 -3.36
N ASP A 160 5.21 -14.90 -3.29
CA ASP A 160 5.49 -13.46 -3.45
C ASP A 160 4.64 -12.61 -2.50
N LEU A 161 4.55 -13.00 -1.23
CA LEU A 161 3.84 -12.22 -0.20
C LEU A 161 4.87 -11.43 0.62
N THR A 162 4.68 -10.11 0.66
CA THR A 162 5.46 -9.21 1.52
C THR A 162 4.51 -8.50 2.48
N LEU A 163 4.68 -8.72 3.78
CA LEU A 163 3.99 -7.99 4.84
C LEU A 163 4.90 -6.91 5.43
N MET A 164 4.32 -5.76 5.71
CA MET A 164 4.94 -4.58 6.29
C MET A 164 4.29 -4.34 7.65
N GLN A 165 5.08 -4.37 8.71
CA GLN A 165 4.63 -4.07 10.07
C GLN A 165 5.09 -2.65 10.45
N PHE A 166 4.17 -1.83 10.93
CA PHE A 166 4.40 -0.42 11.25
C PHE A 166 4.67 -0.16 12.73
N HIS A 167 4.24 -1.05 13.62
CA HIS A 167 4.53 -0.96 15.05
C HIS A 167 4.54 -2.34 15.70
N GLU A 168 5.13 -2.42 16.89
CA GLU A 168 5.07 -3.58 17.77
C GLU A 168 3.62 -3.85 18.23
N LEU A 169 3.18 -5.11 18.24
CA LEU A 169 1.77 -5.43 18.56
C LEU A 169 1.48 -5.42 20.06
N ASP A 170 2.51 -5.60 20.91
CA ASP A 170 2.39 -5.70 22.37
C ASP A 170 2.87 -4.42 23.09
N VAL A 171 2.42 -3.26 22.59
CA VAL A 171 2.69 -1.95 23.21
C VAL A 171 1.40 -1.17 23.38
N ASP A 172 1.42 -0.15 24.24
CA ASP A 172 0.26 0.72 24.43
C ASP A 172 -0.11 1.50 23.15
N ALA A 173 -1.37 1.94 23.07
CA ALA A 173 -1.91 2.62 21.89
C ALA A 173 -1.12 3.88 21.49
N ALA A 174 -0.58 4.65 22.45
CA ALA A 174 0.17 5.86 22.16
C ALA A 174 1.56 5.54 21.60
N THR A 175 2.23 4.52 22.15
CA THR A 175 3.49 4.00 21.61
C THR A 175 3.30 3.40 20.21
N ALA A 176 2.25 2.61 20.01
CA ALA A 176 1.88 2.06 18.71
C ALA A 176 1.67 3.17 17.67
N ALA A 177 0.88 4.19 18.00
CA ALA A 177 0.62 5.32 17.10
C ALA A 177 1.91 6.07 16.73
N ARG A 178 2.82 6.28 17.70
CA ARG A 178 4.11 6.93 17.46
C ARG A 178 5.00 6.12 16.52
N GLN A 179 5.08 4.81 16.71
CA GLN A 179 5.84 3.90 15.85
C GLN A 179 5.25 3.82 14.44
N ALA A 180 3.92 3.80 14.32
CA ALA A 180 3.22 3.56 13.07
C ALA A 180 3.19 4.77 12.12
N ARG A 181 3.13 5.99 12.67
CA ARG A 181 2.92 7.23 11.90
C ARG A 181 3.88 7.42 10.72
N PRO A 182 5.21 7.21 10.85
CA PRO A 182 6.13 7.29 9.71
C PRO A 182 5.78 6.27 8.62
N GLY A 183 5.45 5.04 9.01
CA GLY A 183 5.07 3.95 8.12
C GLY A 183 3.78 4.26 7.36
N HIS A 184 2.74 4.72 8.05
CA HIS A 184 1.47 5.15 7.44
C HIS A 184 1.71 6.19 6.34
N LYS A 185 2.45 7.24 6.68
CA LYS A 185 2.73 8.34 5.75
C LYS A 185 3.55 7.89 4.54
N ARG A 186 4.55 7.02 4.73
CA ARG A 186 5.44 6.53 3.66
C ARG A 186 4.81 5.39 2.83
N MET A 187 3.89 4.61 3.37
CA MET A 187 3.25 3.49 2.65
C MET A 187 1.83 3.81 2.14
N GLY A 188 1.29 4.98 2.46
CA GLY A 188 -0.02 5.43 1.99
C GLY A 188 0.03 6.34 0.75
N ILE A 189 -1.12 6.95 0.46
CA ILE A 189 -1.30 7.94 -0.60
C ILE A 189 -0.91 9.38 -0.18
N ALA A 190 -0.09 9.56 0.86
CA ALA A 190 0.43 10.87 1.23
C ALA A 190 1.38 11.42 0.15
N PRO A 191 1.61 12.74 0.05
CA PRO A 191 2.57 13.32 -0.89
C PRO A 191 3.98 12.68 -0.87
N SER A 192 4.45 12.23 0.30
CA SER A 192 5.72 11.51 0.48
C SER A 192 5.61 9.99 0.43
N GLY A 193 4.42 9.46 0.20
CA GLY A 193 4.13 8.04 0.17
C GLY A 193 4.59 7.37 -1.12
N GLY A 194 4.79 6.06 -1.06
CA GLY A 194 5.23 5.24 -2.19
C GLY A 194 4.13 4.40 -2.82
N TYR A 195 2.88 4.48 -2.36
CA TYR A 195 1.78 3.75 -2.98
C TYR A 195 1.14 4.53 -4.13
N LEU A 196 1.01 3.85 -5.27
CA LEU A 196 0.40 4.33 -6.51
C LEU A 196 -1.02 3.74 -6.62
N GLN A 197 -2.00 4.50 -6.14
CA GLN A 197 -3.41 4.15 -6.30
C GLN A 197 -3.78 4.07 -7.80
N VAL A 198 -4.67 3.16 -8.19
CA VAL A 198 -5.23 3.11 -9.55
C VAL A 198 -6.77 3.21 -9.47
N PRO A 199 -7.40 4.13 -10.22
CA PRO A 199 -6.77 5.15 -11.05
C PRO A 199 -5.93 6.13 -10.22
N TYR A 200 -4.76 6.54 -10.74
CA TYR A 200 -3.89 7.49 -10.05
C TYR A 200 -4.40 8.92 -10.29
N ALA A 201 -4.57 9.67 -9.22
CA ALA A 201 -4.88 11.09 -9.27
C ALA A 201 -3.58 11.91 -9.18
N TYR A 202 -3.18 12.50 -10.31
CA TYR A 202 -2.03 13.42 -10.35
C TYR A 202 -2.33 14.67 -9.53
N ALA A 203 -1.40 15.04 -8.66
CA ALA A 203 -1.50 16.29 -7.93
C ALA A 203 -0.85 17.45 -8.70
N LYS A 204 0.11 17.13 -9.58
CA LYS A 204 0.92 18.06 -10.34
C LYS A 204 1.14 17.53 -11.76
N ASN A 205 1.34 18.46 -12.70
CA ASN A 205 1.80 18.10 -14.04
C ASN A 205 3.27 17.67 -13.96
N VAL A 206 3.61 16.59 -14.66
CA VAL A 206 4.99 16.13 -14.81
C VAL A 206 5.47 16.56 -16.19
N GLU A 207 6.28 17.61 -16.23
CA GLU A 207 6.75 18.23 -17.48
C GLU A 207 8.27 18.04 -17.63
N GLY A 208 8.71 17.79 -18.85
CA GLY A 208 10.11 17.55 -19.18
C GLY A 208 10.32 17.32 -20.67
N LEU A 209 11.59 17.21 -21.07
CA LEU A 209 11.99 16.87 -22.42
C LEU A 209 11.91 15.36 -22.62
N TYR A 210 11.04 14.90 -23.51
CA TYR A 210 10.99 13.49 -23.89
C TYR A 210 12.09 13.16 -24.91
N VAL A 211 12.97 12.23 -24.55
CA VAL A 211 14.04 11.71 -25.42
C VAL A 211 13.62 10.36 -25.97
N ALA A 212 13.21 10.33 -27.23
CA ALA A 212 12.55 9.19 -27.86
C ALA A 212 13.44 7.95 -27.94
N GLU A 213 14.72 8.13 -28.26
CA GLU A 213 15.71 7.05 -28.42
C GLU A 213 15.88 6.25 -27.13
N ARG A 214 15.69 6.90 -25.98
CA ARG A 214 15.82 6.30 -24.64
C ARG A 214 14.48 6.10 -23.94
N ARG A 215 13.36 6.49 -24.55
CA ARG A 215 12.01 6.47 -23.93
C ARG A 215 12.03 7.08 -22.52
N THR A 216 12.74 8.20 -22.39
CA THR A 216 13.06 8.83 -21.11
C THR A 216 12.49 10.24 -21.06
N LEU A 217 11.87 10.61 -19.94
CA LEU A 217 11.49 12.00 -19.67
C LEU A 217 12.60 12.67 -18.84
N GLU A 218 13.27 13.68 -19.39
CA GLU A 218 14.26 14.48 -18.68
C GLU A 218 13.62 15.75 -18.07
N ILE A 219 13.74 15.90 -16.76
CA ILE A 219 13.27 17.05 -15.99
C ILE A 219 14.50 17.83 -15.53
N VAL A 220 14.66 19.07 -16.00
CA VAL A 220 15.80 19.92 -15.63
C VAL A 220 15.48 20.67 -14.34
N VAL A 221 16.38 20.57 -13.36
CA VAL A 221 16.27 21.25 -12.06
C VAL A 221 17.31 22.39 -12.02
N PRO A 222 16.86 23.66 -11.94
CA PRO A 222 17.78 24.80 -11.87
C PRO A 222 18.49 24.86 -10.51
N PRO A 223 19.58 25.64 -10.38
CA PRO A 223 20.26 25.84 -9.09
C PRO A 223 19.31 26.43 -8.02
N GLY A 224 19.38 25.92 -6.81
CA GLY A 224 18.45 26.19 -5.71
C GLY A 224 17.08 25.51 -5.87
N GLY A 225 16.93 24.66 -6.90
CA GLY A 225 15.68 23.99 -7.24
C GLY A 225 15.34 22.87 -6.26
N LYS A 226 14.15 22.93 -5.67
CA LYS A 226 13.64 21.87 -4.79
C LYS A 226 12.66 20.98 -5.54
N VAL A 227 12.94 19.68 -5.58
CA VAL A 227 12.00 18.69 -6.10
C VAL A 227 11.11 18.23 -4.96
N GLU A 228 9.84 18.63 -4.98
CA GLU A 228 8.87 18.18 -3.98
C GLU A 228 8.60 16.68 -4.10
N GLN A 229 8.36 16.03 -2.96
CA GLN A 229 8.06 14.59 -2.87
C GLN A 229 6.88 14.18 -3.75
N VAL A 230 5.86 15.04 -3.85
CA VAL A 230 4.70 14.80 -4.70
C VAL A 230 5.05 14.77 -6.19
N HIS A 231 5.98 15.61 -6.65
CA HIS A 231 6.46 15.58 -8.03
C HIS A 231 7.20 14.27 -8.33
N MET A 232 8.00 13.79 -7.38
CA MET A 232 8.69 12.50 -7.53
C MET A 232 7.68 11.34 -7.61
N ARG A 233 6.64 11.36 -6.77
CA ARG A 233 5.58 10.34 -6.79
C ARG A 233 4.77 10.38 -8.09
N ASP A 234 4.40 11.58 -8.56
CA ASP A 234 3.69 11.76 -9.83
C ASP A 234 4.55 11.30 -11.03
N ALA A 235 5.87 11.54 -11.01
CA ALA A 235 6.80 10.99 -12.01
C ALA A 235 6.83 9.45 -12.01
N CYS A 236 6.77 8.82 -10.84
CA CYS A 236 6.66 7.36 -10.74
C CYS A 236 5.33 6.85 -11.30
N ALA A 237 4.24 7.55 -11.00
CA ALA A 237 2.92 7.22 -11.53
C ALA A 237 2.87 7.33 -13.05
N LEU A 238 3.57 8.32 -13.64
CA LEU A 238 3.68 8.47 -15.09
C LEU A 238 4.36 7.25 -15.74
N ARG A 239 5.50 6.82 -15.18
CA ARG A 239 6.19 5.59 -15.59
C ARG A 239 5.28 4.36 -15.46
N TYR A 240 4.60 4.21 -14.31
CA TYR A 240 3.66 3.10 -14.09
C TYR A 240 2.51 3.12 -15.11
N HIS A 241 1.91 4.29 -15.36
CA HIS A 241 0.81 4.44 -16.30
C HIS A 241 1.21 4.07 -17.73
N HIS A 242 2.31 4.61 -18.24
CA HIS A 242 2.77 4.37 -19.61
C HIS A 242 3.20 2.92 -19.83
N ARG A 243 3.70 2.25 -18.79
CA ARG A 243 4.15 0.85 -18.86
C ARG A 243 3.02 -0.16 -18.70
N LEU A 244 2.09 0.06 -17.76
CA LEU A 244 1.18 -0.99 -17.28
C LEU A 244 -0.31 -0.64 -17.39
N ALA A 245 -0.67 0.64 -17.28
CA ALA A 245 -2.09 1.04 -17.20
C ALA A 245 -2.69 1.46 -18.54
N ARG A 246 -1.94 2.19 -19.37
CA ARG A 246 -2.34 2.67 -20.70
C ARG A 246 -1.08 2.83 -21.57
N PRO A 247 -0.76 1.87 -22.45
CA PRO A 247 0.33 2.03 -23.41
C PRO A 247 0.14 3.32 -24.21
N ALA A 248 1.10 4.23 -24.13
CA ALA A 248 1.06 5.52 -24.81
C ALA A 248 1.86 5.47 -26.12
N ASP A 249 1.53 6.34 -27.08
CA ASP A 249 2.30 6.52 -28.33
C ASP A 249 3.75 6.98 -28.05
N LYS A 250 3.96 7.65 -26.90
CA LYS A 250 5.26 8.04 -26.35
C LYS A 250 5.45 7.39 -24.98
N PRO A 251 5.83 6.10 -24.94
CA PRO A 251 5.99 5.40 -23.68
C PRO A 251 7.19 5.95 -22.90
N ILE A 252 7.02 6.07 -21.58
CA ILE A 252 8.05 6.55 -20.68
C ILE A 252 8.48 5.37 -19.83
N ASP A 253 9.67 4.83 -20.10
CA ASP A 253 10.23 3.73 -19.34
C ASP A 253 11.05 4.25 -18.15
N GLN A 254 11.64 5.45 -18.28
CA GLN A 254 12.44 6.10 -17.23
C GLN A 254 12.13 7.59 -17.11
N VAL A 255 12.29 8.12 -15.90
CA VAL A 255 12.27 9.56 -15.63
C VAL A 255 13.61 9.94 -15.01
N THR A 256 14.20 11.00 -15.54
CA THR A 256 15.52 11.49 -15.17
C THR A 256 15.41 12.91 -14.64
N TYR A 257 15.98 13.18 -13.47
CA TYR A 257 16.20 14.53 -12.97
C TYR A 257 17.63 14.97 -13.30
N VAL A 258 17.76 16.05 -14.06
CA VAL A 258 19.04 16.65 -14.43
C VAL A 258 19.21 17.94 -13.63
N PHE A 259 20.05 17.89 -12.60
CA PHE A 259 20.37 19.04 -11.77
C PHE A 259 21.52 19.85 -12.38
N LEU A 260 21.38 21.18 -12.38
CA LEU A 260 22.45 22.10 -12.78
C LEU A 260 23.42 22.44 -11.63
N ASP A 261 23.10 21.99 -10.41
CA ASP A 261 23.92 22.12 -9.21
C ASP A 261 24.08 20.74 -8.54
N GLU A 262 25.32 20.33 -8.26
CA GLU A 262 25.60 19.02 -7.69
C GLU A 262 25.17 18.91 -6.21
N ALA A 263 25.20 20.01 -5.44
CA ALA A 263 24.78 20.00 -4.05
C ALA A 263 23.26 19.75 -3.94
N ASP A 264 22.48 20.40 -4.81
CA ASP A 264 21.04 20.15 -4.95
C ASP A 264 20.78 18.68 -5.32
N ALA A 265 21.50 18.14 -6.31
CA ALA A 265 21.37 16.75 -6.72
C ALA A 265 21.62 15.79 -5.55
N ARG A 266 22.69 16.02 -4.78
CA ARG A 266 23.06 15.22 -3.60
C ARG A 266 22.03 15.30 -2.49
N SER A 267 21.42 16.46 -2.27
CA SER A 267 20.38 16.64 -1.25
C SER A 267 19.08 15.85 -1.57
N HIS A 268 18.80 15.58 -2.85
CA HIS A 268 17.63 14.82 -3.29
C HIS A 268 17.94 13.34 -3.59
N LEU A 269 19.22 12.96 -3.61
CA LEU A 269 19.71 11.69 -4.12
C LEU A 269 19.00 10.48 -3.50
N HIS A 270 18.88 10.45 -2.17
CA HIS A 270 18.23 9.34 -1.47
C HIS A 270 16.78 9.13 -1.91
N GLU A 271 15.98 10.19 -1.92
CA GLU A 271 14.54 10.12 -2.18
C GLU A 271 14.22 9.83 -3.66
N LEU A 272 15.05 10.33 -4.59
CA LEU A 272 14.96 9.98 -6.01
C LEU A 272 15.40 8.54 -6.26
N TRP A 273 16.51 8.12 -5.65
CA TRP A 273 17.02 6.75 -5.76
C TRP A 273 16.04 5.71 -5.21
N LEU A 274 15.38 6.01 -4.08
CA LEU A 274 14.32 5.17 -3.51
C LEU A 274 13.14 4.98 -4.45
N ARG A 275 12.94 5.89 -5.40
CA ARG A 275 11.85 5.88 -6.38
C ARG A 275 12.30 5.38 -7.75
N GLU A 276 13.54 4.92 -7.85
CA GLU A 276 14.18 4.54 -9.13
C GLU A 276 14.08 5.67 -10.17
N LEU A 277 14.16 6.93 -9.73
CA LEU A 277 14.25 8.10 -10.60
C LEU A 277 15.74 8.42 -10.79
N GLU A 278 16.19 8.54 -12.03
CA GLU A 278 17.62 8.74 -12.28
C GLU A 278 18.06 10.13 -11.84
N VAL A 279 19.29 10.23 -11.32
CA VAL A 279 19.85 11.49 -10.83
C VAL A 279 21.11 11.81 -11.63
N TRP A 280 21.03 12.89 -12.39
CA TRP A 280 22.12 13.38 -13.23
C TRP A 280 22.51 14.79 -12.80
N VAL A 281 23.80 15.10 -12.93
CA VAL A 281 24.34 16.45 -12.83
C VAL A 281 24.77 16.88 -14.22
N ALA A 282 24.44 18.10 -14.62
CA ALA A 282 24.91 18.73 -15.84
C ALA A 282 25.76 19.95 -15.48
N ASP A 283 27.05 19.87 -15.74
CA ASP A 283 28.04 20.91 -15.48
C ASP A 283 28.83 21.26 -16.77
N GLY A 284 29.89 22.06 -16.63
CA GLY A 284 30.73 22.47 -17.75
C GLY A 284 31.47 21.32 -18.46
N GLU A 285 31.54 20.13 -17.85
CA GLU A 285 32.19 18.94 -18.40
C GLU A 285 31.18 17.98 -19.08
N GLY A 286 29.87 18.19 -18.85
CA GLY A 286 28.79 17.45 -19.49
C GLY A 286 27.78 16.89 -18.50
N LYS A 287 27.07 15.83 -18.91
CA LYS A 287 26.07 15.13 -18.07
C LYS A 287 26.68 13.88 -17.43
N ARG A 288 26.58 13.76 -16.11
CA ARG A 288 27.04 12.59 -15.34
C ARG A 288 25.94 12.06 -14.42
N ARG A 289 25.71 10.74 -14.48
CA ARG A 289 24.77 10.04 -13.60
C ARG A 289 25.41 9.74 -12.25
N ILE A 290 24.77 10.15 -11.16
CA ILE A 290 25.33 10.03 -9.80
C ILE A 290 24.61 9.01 -8.91
N ASP A 291 23.42 8.53 -9.29
CA ASP A 291 22.68 7.54 -8.51
C ASP A 291 23.21 6.10 -8.62
N LEU A 292 24.01 5.78 -9.64
CA LEU A 292 24.52 4.42 -9.87
C LEU A 292 25.45 3.93 -8.74
N ALA A 293 26.27 4.83 -8.20
CA ALA A 293 27.20 4.51 -7.12
C ALA A 293 26.55 4.68 -5.73
N TYR A 294 25.31 5.17 -5.67
CA TYR A 294 24.64 5.42 -4.40
C TYR A 294 24.14 4.10 -3.79
N GLN A 295 24.55 3.86 -2.55
CA GLN A 295 24.10 2.74 -1.73
C GLN A 295 23.52 3.30 -0.43
N ALA A 296 22.24 3.03 -0.20
CA ALA A 296 21.62 3.29 1.10
C ALA A 296 21.86 2.10 2.03
N VAL A 297 21.93 2.36 3.32
CA VAL A 297 21.86 1.34 4.36
C VAL A 297 20.40 1.21 4.80
N PRO A 298 19.80 0.01 4.82
CA PRO A 298 18.46 -0.18 5.34
C PRO A 298 18.38 0.31 6.79
N LEU A 299 17.51 1.28 7.04
CA LEU A 299 17.20 1.76 8.39
C LEU A 299 16.04 0.93 8.94
N GLN A 300 16.36 -0.19 9.59
CA GLN A 300 15.39 -0.90 10.42
C GLN A 300 15.00 0.00 11.59
N PRO A 301 13.70 0.18 11.87
CA PRO A 301 13.27 0.90 13.06
C PRO A 301 13.82 0.25 14.32
N GLU A 302 14.24 1.04 15.32
CA GLU A 302 14.79 0.52 16.58
C GLU A 302 13.82 -0.45 17.27
N TRP A 303 12.51 -0.15 17.23
CA TRP A 303 11.48 -1.03 17.80
C TRP A 303 11.44 -2.41 17.12
N ALA A 304 11.79 -2.49 15.83
CA ALA A 304 11.79 -3.73 15.07
C ALA A 304 13.03 -4.59 15.36
N ALA A 305 14.14 -3.98 15.78
CA ALA A 305 15.39 -4.68 16.08
C ALA A 305 15.26 -5.62 17.30
N ASN A 306 14.32 -5.34 18.20
CA ASN A 306 14.08 -6.13 19.40
C ASN A 306 13.15 -7.33 19.16
N LEU A 307 12.58 -7.47 17.97
CA LEU A 307 11.66 -8.55 17.63
C LEU A 307 12.41 -9.70 16.98
N GLU A 308 12.18 -10.94 17.44
CA GLU A 308 12.79 -12.13 16.85
C GLU A 308 12.55 -12.18 15.34
N PRO A 309 13.55 -12.47 14.50
CA PRO A 309 13.36 -12.59 13.06
C PRO A 309 12.28 -13.64 12.76
N HIS A 310 11.22 -13.28 12.02
CA HIS A 310 10.29 -14.30 11.57
C HIS A 310 11.02 -15.24 10.61
N PRO A 311 10.93 -16.57 10.80
CA PRO A 311 11.61 -17.51 9.93
C PRO A 311 11.14 -17.33 8.50
N THR A 312 12.10 -17.10 7.61
CA THR A 312 11.91 -17.24 6.17
C THR A 312 11.96 -18.73 5.87
N MET A 313 10.78 -19.34 5.68
CA MET A 313 10.67 -20.70 5.18
C MET A 313 10.73 -20.72 3.65
#